data_AF-A0AA44XTI1-F1
#
_entry.id   AF-A0AA44XTI1-F1
#
_cell.length_a   1.000
_cell.length_b   1.000
_cell.length_c   1.000
_cell.angle_alpha   90.00
_cell.angle_beta   90.00
_cell.angle_gamma   90.00
#
_symmetry.space_group_name_H-M   'P 1'
#
loop_
_entity.id
_entity.type
_entity.pdbx_description
1 polymer ?
#
loop_
_entity_poly.entity_id
_entity_poly.type
_entity_poly.pdbx_seq_one_letter_code
_entity_poly.pdbx_strand_id
1 'polypeptide(L)'
;MKQIELNTISGTSDQIAEEIFKKIIEPMVDEMNSQDKDSAKIFTFSVMWLGMALYAAQFEPHNAKKTIQFSVDQFMATLDKFNKRPS
;
A
#
# COMPACT_ATOMS: atom_id res chain seq x y z
N MET A 1 20.69 7.86 -3.59
CA MET A 1 19.35 8.11 -3.02
C MET A 1 18.77 9.34 -3.69
N LYS A 2 17.62 9.22 -4.35
CA LYS A 2 16.88 10.37 -4.89
C LYS A 2 16.34 11.22 -3.74
N GLN A 3 16.36 12.54 -3.88
CA GLN A 3 15.89 13.48 -2.87
C GLN A 3 14.34 13.52 -2.91
N ILE A 4 13.68 13.24 -1.78
CA ILE A 4 12.22 13.23 -1.67
C ILE A 4 11.78 14.60 -1.14
N GLU A 5 11.08 15.39 -1.96
CA GLU A 5 10.55 16.70 -1.56
C GLU A 5 9.20 16.56 -0.83
N LEU A 6 9.25 16.52 0.50
CA LEU A 6 8.07 16.36 1.35
C LEU A 6 7.14 17.59 1.39
N ASN A 7 7.60 18.75 0.91
CA ASN A 7 6.88 20.03 1.00
C ASN A 7 5.77 20.19 -0.07
N THR A 8 5.47 19.14 -0.83
CA THR A 8 4.56 19.17 -1.99
C THR A 8 3.34 18.26 -1.85
N ILE A 9 3.06 17.78 -0.63
CA ILE A 9 1.93 16.89 -0.37
C ILE A 9 0.76 17.71 0.17
N SER A 10 -0.37 17.73 -0.54
CA SER A 10 -1.54 18.54 -0.20
C SER A 10 -2.83 17.97 -0.78
N GLY A 11 -3.95 18.13 -0.09
CA GLY A 11 -5.26 17.69 -0.55
C GLY A 11 -6.17 17.22 0.58
N THR A 12 -7.24 16.52 0.24
CA THR A 12 -8.05 15.75 1.18
C THR A 12 -7.25 14.56 1.73
N SER A 13 -7.71 13.94 2.82
CA SER A 13 -6.96 12.87 3.50
C SER A 13 -6.63 11.69 2.57
N ASP A 14 -7.55 11.33 1.66
CA ASP A 14 -7.35 10.31 0.63
C ASP A 14 -6.33 10.75 -0.43
N GLN A 15 -6.35 12.01 -0.86
CA GLN A 15 -5.38 12.57 -1.81
C GLN A 15 -3.97 12.59 -1.21
N ILE A 16 -3.83 12.97 0.05
CA ILE A 16 -2.55 12.96 0.77
C ILE A 16 -1.97 11.53 0.80
N ALA A 17 -2.80 10.52 1.10
CA ALA A 17 -2.35 9.13 1.11
C ALA A 17 -1.91 8.64 -0.29
N GLU A 18 -2.65 9.01 -1.33
CA GLU A 18 -2.30 8.71 -2.72
C GLU A 18 -0.98 9.37 -3.14
N GLU A 19 -0.77 10.64 -2.76
CA GLU A 19 0.47 11.35 -3.05
C GLU A 19 1.67 10.76 -2.32
N ILE A 20 1.53 10.34 -1.05
CA ILE A 20 2.59 9.62 -0.32
C ILE A 20 2.94 8.33 -1.05
N PHE A 21 1.93 7.57 -1.49
CA PHE A 21 2.17 6.33 -2.21
C PHE A 21 2.96 6.57 -3.51
N LYS A 22 2.51 7.50 -4.35
CA LYS A 22 3.13 7.78 -5.66
C LYS A 22 4.48 8.49 -5.58
N LYS A 23 4.66 9.43 -4.65
CA LYS A 23 5.88 10.26 -4.57
C LYS A 23 6.98 9.63 -3.72
N ILE A 24 6.62 8.73 -2.80
CA ILE A 24 7.56 8.16 -1.82
C ILE A 24 7.65 6.65 -1.95
N ILE A 25 6.52 5.94 -1.81
CA ILE A 25 6.53 4.48 -1.69
C ILE A 25 6.89 3.82 -3.02
N GLU A 26 6.19 4.15 -4.10
CA GLU A 26 6.39 3.56 -5.43
C GLU A 26 7.83 3.78 -5.96
N PRO A 27 8.42 5.00 -5.91
CA PRO A 27 9.81 5.20 -6.32
C PRO A 27 10.83 4.41 -5.49
N MET A 28 10.54 4.17 -4.21
CA MET A 28 11.39 3.33 -3.36
C MET A 28 11.26 1.85 -3.72
N VAL A 29 10.07 1.38 -4.10
CA VAL A 29 9.89 0.02 -4.64
C VAL A 29 10.69 -0.15 -5.92
N ASP A 30 10.63 0.82 -6.84
CA ASP A 30 11.38 0.79 -8.10
C ASP A 30 12.89 0.76 -7.87
N GLU A 31 13.38 1.63 -6.98
CA GLU A 31 14.80 1.67 -6.60
C GLU A 31 15.25 0.33 -6.02
N MET A 32 14.49 -0.25 -5.09
CA MET A 32 14.82 -1.55 -4.51
C MET A 32 14.75 -2.68 -5.54
N ASN A 33 13.72 -2.70 -6.40
CA ASN A 33 13.59 -3.70 -7.47
C ASN A 33 14.76 -3.64 -8.45
N SER A 34 15.33 -2.45 -8.69
CA SER A 34 16.48 -2.27 -9.58
C SER A 34 17.79 -2.86 -9.00
N GLN A 35 17.86 -3.03 -7.68
CA GLN A 35 19.02 -3.55 -6.97
C GLN A 35 18.85 -5.04 -6.62
N ASP A 36 17.73 -5.39 -5.98
CA ASP A 36 17.38 -6.74 -5.56
C ASP A 36 15.84 -6.92 -5.44
N LYS A 37 15.32 -7.91 -6.18
CA LYS A 37 13.88 -8.21 -6.18
C LYS A 37 13.36 -8.68 -4.83
N ASP A 38 14.17 -9.35 -4.02
CA ASP A 38 13.71 -9.84 -2.71
C ASP A 38 13.63 -8.69 -1.70
N SER A 39 14.55 -7.73 -1.76
CA SER A 39 14.46 -6.47 -1.01
C SER A 39 13.16 -5.70 -1.31
N ALA A 40 12.75 -5.61 -2.58
CA ALA A 40 11.50 -4.97 -2.95
C ALA A 40 10.26 -5.70 -2.39
N LYS A 41 10.26 -7.03 -2.36
CA LYS A 41 9.20 -7.82 -1.71
C LYS A 41 9.13 -7.55 -0.21
N ILE A 42 10.27 -7.52 0.47
CA ILE A 42 10.33 -7.25 1.92
C ILE A 42 9.81 -5.84 2.21
N PHE A 43 10.20 -4.85 1.40
CA PHE A 43 9.75 -3.48 1.57
C PHE A 43 8.25 -3.32 1.34
N THR A 44 7.72 -3.84 0.22
CA THR A 44 6.28 -3.78 -0.06
C THR A 44 5.46 -4.51 1.00
N PHE A 45 5.92 -5.66 1.48
CA PHE A 45 5.29 -6.37 2.60
C PHE A 45 5.28 -5.54 3.88
N SER A 46 6.40 -4.90 4.21
CA SER A 46 6.54 -4.07 5.41
C SER A 46 5.62 -2.84 5.35
N VAL A 47 5.56 -2.17 4.21
CA VAL A 47 4.65 -1.02 3.99
C VAL A 47 3.19 -1.43 4.15
N MET A 48 2.79 -2.56 3.54
CA MET A 48 1.44 -3.10 3.69
C MET A 48 1.11 -3.37 5.17
N TRP A 49 2.02 -4.01 5.91
CA TRP A 49 1.82 -4.32 7.33
C TRP A 49 1.68 -3.07 8.19
N LEU A 50 2.52 -2.06 7.97
CA LEU A 50 2.43 -0.77 8.66
C LEU A 50 1.12 -0.05 8.37
N GLY A 51 0.68 -0.02 7.11
CA GLY A 51 -0.60 0.56 6.71
C GLY A 51 -1.79 -0.13 7.39
N MET A 52 -1.80 -1.46 7.44
CA MET A 52 -2.83 -2.23 8.13
C MET A 52 -2.82 -1.98 9.65
N ALA A 53 -1.65 -1.88 10.27
CA ALA A 53 -1.54 -1.58 11.70
C ALA A 53 -2.09 -0.18 12.03
N LEU A 54 -1.74 0.84 11.23
CA LEU A 54 -2.27 2.21 11.38
C LEU A 54 -3.78 2.26 11.21
N TYR A 55 -4.31 1.52 10.23
CA TYR A 55 -5.75 1.42 10.00
C TYR A 55 -6.46 0.72 11.16
N ALA A 56 -5.95 -0.43 11.61
CA ALA A 56 -6.52 -1.20 12.71
C ALA A 56 -6.61 -0.38 14.02
N ALA A 57 -5.63 0.50 14.26
CA ALA A 57 -5.60 1.36 15.44
C ALA A 57 -6.76 2.38 15.51
N GLN A 58 -7.52 2.57 14.43
CA GLN A 58 -8.70 3.46 14.41
C GLN A 58 -9.99 2.77 14.88
N PHE A 59 -9.95 1.48 15.18
CA PHE A 59 -11.14 0.69 15.52
C PHE A 59 -10.89 -0.20 16.75
N GLU A 60 -11.99 -0.62 17.39
CA GLU A 60 -11.95 -1.74 18.34
C GLU A 60 -11.46 -3.03 17.65
N PRO A 61 -10.71 -3.92 18.34
CA PRO A 61 -10.04 -5.07 17.70
C PRO A 61 -10.97 -5.98 16.88
N HIS A 62 -12.20 -6.21 17.35
CA HIS A 62 -13.18 -7.01 16.63
C HIS A 62 -13.61 -6.36 15.29
N ASN A 63 -13.81 -5.04 15.31
CA ASN A 63 -14.21 -4.27 14.13
C ASN A 63 -13.04 -4.13 13.15
N ALA A 64 -11.82 -3.91 13.65
CA ALA A 64 -10.60 -3.90 12.83
C ALA A 64 -10.45 -5.22 12.06
N LYS A 65 -10.57 -6.36 12.75
CA LYS A 65 -10.50 -7.69 12.11
C LYS A 65 -11.55 -7.86 11.01
N LYS A 66 -12.81 -7.50 11.29
CA LYS A 66 -13.91 -7.64 10.34
C LYS A 66 -13.67 -6.80 9.07
N THR A 67 -13.25 -5.55 9.24
CA THR A 67 -13.04 -4.64 8.11
C THR A 67 -11.82 -5.04 7.29
N ILE A 68 -10.69 -5.41 7.93
CA ILE A 68 -9.51 -5.91 7.22
C ILE A 68 -9.85 -7.15 6.40
N GLN A 69 -10.57 -8.10 7.01
CA GLN A 69 -10.95 -9.33 6.32
C GLN A 69 -11.84 -9.05 5.10
N PHE A 70 -12.84 -8.18 5.25
CA PHE A 70 -13.67 -7.74 4.14
C PHE A 70 -12.85 -7.09 3.02
N SER A 71 -11.92 -6.20 3.35
CA SER A 71 -11.05 -5.54 2.36
C SER A 71 -10.16 -6.55 1.63
N VAL A 72 -9.59 -7.54 2.33
CA VAL A 72 -8.80 -8.61 1.73
C VAL A 72 -9.65 -9.46 0.78
N ASP A 73 -10.86 -9.86 1.20
CA ASP A 73 -11.75 -10.66 0.37
C ASP A 73 -12.14 -9.93 -0.92
N GLN A 74 -12.46 -8.63 -0.83
CA GLN A 74 -12.75 -7.79 -1.99
C GLN A 74 -11.55 -7.63 -2.93
N PHE A 75 -10.36 -7.44 -2.36
CA PHE A 75 -9.13 -7.35 -3.13
C PHE A 75 -8.86 -8.64 -3.90
N MET A 76 -8.93 -9.80 -3.23
CA MET A 76 -8.68 -11.09 -3.87
C MET A 76 -9.73 -11.42 -4.93
N ALA A 77 -11.01 -11.12 -4.68
CA ALA A 77 -12.06 -11.28 -5.68
C ALA A 77 -11.83 -10.39 -6.91
N THR A 78 -11.29 -9.19 -6.72
CA THR A 78 -10.97 -8.26 -7.80
C THR A 78 -9.75 -8.73 -8.58
N LEU A 79 -8.70 -9.16 -7.88
CA LEU A 79 -7.47 -9.70 -8.48
C LEU A 79 -7.76 -10.94 -9.33
N ASP A 80 -8.57 -11.87 -8.82
CA ASP A 80 -8.99 -13.07 -9.53
C ASP A 80 -9.77 -12.72 -10.81
N LYS A 81 -10.67 -11.72 -10.75
CA LYS A 81 -11.37 -11.21 -11.94
C LYS A 81 -10.43 -10.60 -12.97
N PHE A 82 -9.42 -9.84 -12.54
CA PHE A 82 -8.43 -9.27 -13.46
C PHE A 82 -7.61 -10.36 -14.16
N ASN A 83 -7.15 -11.36 -13.40
CA ASN A 83 -6.33 -12.46 -13.94
C ASN A 83 -7.11 -13.40 -14.87
N LYS A 84 -8.45 -13.46 -14.76
CA LYS A 84 -9.33 -14.29 -15.60
C LYS A 84 -9.88 -13.57 -16.85
N ARG A 85 -9.56 -12.29 -17.08
CA ARG A 85 -9.99 -11.59 -18.30
C ARG A 85 -9.23 -12.16 -19.51
N PRO A 86 -9.90 -12.55 -20.61
CA PRO A 86 -9.22 -12.88 -21.85
C PRO A 86 -8.47 -11.63 -22.35
N SER A 87 -7.20 -11.81 -22.70
CA SER A 87 -6.31 -10.82 -23.31
C SER A 87 -6.79 -10.38 -24.68
#